data_AF-A0A448MS51-F1
#
_entry.id   AF-A0A448MS51-F1
#
_cell.length_a   1.000
_cell.length_b   1.000
_cell.length_c   1.000
_cell.angle_alpha   90.00
_cell.angle_beta   90.00
_cell.angle_gamma   90.00
#
_symmetry.space_group_name_H-M   'P 1'
#
loop_
_entity.id
_entity.type
_entity.pdbx_description
1 polymer ?
#
loop_
_entity_poly.entity_id
_entity_poly.type
_entity_poly.pdbx_seq_one_letter_code
_entity_poly.pdbx_strand_id
1 'polypeptide(L)' 'MSLQFNMIALLLVIFIILGVISHNSAITISSAVLLIMQQTFLSEYIPLLENMV' A
#
# COMPACT_ATOMS: atom_id res chain seq x y z
N MET A 1 -4.91 12.60 -13.35
CA MET A 1 -4.10 12.03 -12.25
C MET A 1 -4.63 12.52 -10.92
N SER A 2 -5.80 12.03 -10.51
CA SER A 2 -6.26 12.23 -9.14
C SER A 2 -5.28 11.50 -8.23
N LEU A 3 -4.53 12.24 -7.42
CA LEU A 3 -3.90 11.73 -6.21
C LEU A 3 -5.05 11.24 -5.30
N GLN A 4 -5.60 10.07 -5.60
CA GLN A 4 -6.45 9.32 -4.69
C GLN A 4 -5.51 8.87 -3.58
N PHE A 5 -5.28 9.78 -2.63
CA PHE A 5 -4.58 9.47 -1.39
C PHE A 5 -5.35 8.35 -0.74
N ASN A 6 -4.84 7.14 -0.92
CA ASN A 6 -5.40 5.97 -0.32
C ASN A 6 -5.14 6.10 1.19
N MET A 7 -6.20 6.40 1.94
CA MET A 7 -6.13 6.61 3.39
C MET A 7 -5.47 5.43 4.11
N ILE A 8 -5.61 4.21 3.55
CA ILE A 8 -4.96 3.02 4.05
C ILE A 8 -3.43 3.06 3.80
N ALA A 9 -2.97 3.61 2.67
CA ALA A 9 -1.53 3.77 2.41
C ALA A 9 -0.89 4.76 3.40
N LEU A 10 -1.59 5.85 3.72
CA LEU A 10 -1.16 6.80 4.74
C LEU A 10 -1.05 6.13 6.13
N LEU A 11 -2.06 5.35 6.51
CA LEU A 11 -2.08 4.60 7.77
C LEU A 11 -0.91 3.61 7.85
N LEU A 12 -0.61 2.89 6.78
CA LEU A 12 0.48 1.91 6.75
C LEU A 12 1.85 2.57 6.86
N VAL A 13 2.03 3.77 6.29
CA VAL A 13 3.27 4.55 6.49
C VAL A 13 3.44 4.93 7.96
N ILE A 14 2.36 5.32 8.64
CA ILE A 14 2.37 5.59 10.09
C ILE A 14 2.75 4.32 10.87
N PHE A 15 2.22 3.15 10.51
CA PHE A 15 2.61 1.90 11.14
C PHE A 15 4.05 1.46 10.86
N ILE A 16 4.62 1.78 9.71
CA ILE A 16 6.06 1.58 9.47
C ILE A 16 6.88 2.45 10.43
N ILE A 17 6.54 3.73 10.55
CA ILE A 17 7.24 4.65 11.46
C ILE A 17 7.12 4.18 12.91
N LEU A 18 5.91 3.80 13.35
CA LEU A 18 5.67 3.25 14.67
C LEU A 18 6.40 1.92 14.89
N GLY A 19 6.46 1.04 13.88
CA GLY A 19 7.17 -0.22 13.94
C GLY A 19 8.68 -0.04 14.10
N VAL A 20 9.25 0.96 13.41
CA VAL A 20 10.67 1.33 13.54
C VAL A 20 10.96 1.92 14.92
N ILE A 21 10.13 2.86 15.40
CA ILE A 21 10.28 3.45 16.74
C ILE A 21 10.16 2.39 17.84
N SER A 22 9.24 1.43 17.66
CA SER A 22 9.01 0.33 18.59
C SER A 22 10.07 -0.79 18.50
N HIS A 23 11.04 -0.68 17.58
CA HIS A 23 11.99 -1.76 17.23
C HIS A 23 11.29 -3.09 16.93
N ASN A 24 10.05 -3.03 16.44
CA ASN A 24 9.22 -4.20 16.18
C ASN A 24 9.25 -4.52 14.68
N SER A 25 10.17 -5.40 14.30
CA SER A 25 10.32 -5.83 12.92
C SER A 25 9.04 -6.46 12.35
N ALA A 26 8.22 -7.13 13.16
CA ALA A 26 6.98 -7.76 12.67
C ALA A 26 5.97 -6.72 12.17
N ILE A 27 5.81 -5.59 12.89
CA ILE A 27 4.91 -4.50 12.49
C ILE A 27 5.43 -3.80 11.23
N THR A 28 6.74 -3.52 11.17
CA THR A 28 7.37 -2.88 10.00
C THR A 28 7.23 -3.75 8.74
N ILE A 29 7.53 -5.05 8.86
CA ILE A 29 7.45 -6.00 7.73
C ILE A 29 6.00 -6.18 7.28
N SER A 30 5.07 -6.40 8.22
CA SER A 30 3.65 -6.56 7.88
C SER A 30 3.08 -5.32 7.18
N SER A 31 3.42 -4.13 7.67
CA SER A 31 2.94 -2.87 7.09
C SER A 31 3.54 -2.62 5.69
N ALA A 32 4.82 -2.96 5.49
CA ALA A 32 5.48 -2.87 4.19
C ALA A 32 4.86 -3.84 3.15
N VAL A 33 4.60 -5.09 3.54
CA VAL A 33 3.95 -6.08 2.66
C VAL A 33 2.53 -5.64 2.29
N LEU A 34 1.76 -5.14 3.26
CA LEU A 34 0.41 -4.62 3.01
C LEU A 34 0.41 -3.38 2.11
N LEU A 35 1.45 -2.52 2.21
CA LEU A 35 1.62 -1.36 1.32
C LEU A 35 1.86 -1.78 -0.13
N ILE A 36 2.71 -2.78 -0.35
CA ILE A 36 2.99 -3.33 -1.67
C ILE A 36 1.72 -4.00 -2.23
N MET A 37 1.00 -4.75 -1.41
CA MET A 37 -0.28 -5.36 -1.79
C MET A 37 -1.30 -4.33 -2.26
N GLN A 38 -1.36 -3.15 -1.63
CA GLN A 38 -2.25 -2.07 -2.08
C GLN A 38 -1.89 -1.48 -3.44
N GLN A 39 -0.62 -1.50 -3.82
CA GLN A 39 -0.20 -1.03 -5.15
C GLN A 39 -0.50 -2.07 -6.24
N THR A 40 -0.46 -3.36 -5.92
CA THR A 40 -0.54 -4.44 -6.92
C THR A 40 -1.96 -4.95 -7.20
N PHE A 41 -2.90 -4.92 -6.24
CA PHE A 41 -3.98 -5.93 -6.28
C PHE A 41 -5.05 -5.78 -7.38
N LEU A 42 -5.36 -4.59 -7.90
CA LEU A 42 -6.40 -4.47 -8.94
C LEU A 42 -6.30 -3.22 -9.84
N SER A 43 -5.52 -2.20 -9.47
CA SER A 43 -5.50 -0.94 -10.23
C SER A 43 -4.75 -1.03 -11.57
N GLU A 44 -3.86 -2.00 -11.74
CA GLU A 44 -3.07 -2.16 -12.98
C GLU A 44 -3.76 -3.06 -14.01
N TYR A 45 -4.56 -4.04 -13.56
CA TYR A 45 -5.25 -4.98 -14.44
C TYR A 45 -6.60 -4.49 -14.98
N ILE A 46 -7.29 -3.59 -14.28
CA ILE A 46 -8.54 -3.00 -14.75
C ILE A 46 -8.35 -2.12 -16.01
N PRO A 47 -7.40 -1.15 -16.05
CA PRO A 47 -7.24 -0.30 -17.23
C PRO A 47 -6.64 -1.04 -18.44
N LEU A 48 -5.94 -2.16 -18.24
CA LEU A 48 -5.45 -3.00 -19.33
C LEU A 48 -6.57 -3.79 -20.02
N LEU A 49 -7.57 -4.24 -19.25
CA LEU A 49 -8.73 -4.93 -19.81
C LEU A 49 -9.69 -3.97 -20.51
N GLU A 50 -9.82 -2.73 -20.00
CA GLU A 50 -10.67 -1.69 -20.59
C GLU A 50 -10.13 -1.17 -21.94
N ASN A 51 -8.82 -1.19 -22.16
CA ASN A 51 -8.20 -0.79 -23.44
C ASN A 51 -8.19 -1.89 -24.52
N MET A 52 -8.68 -3.10 -24.22
CA MET A 52 -8.73 -4.24 -25.16
C MET A 52 -10.12 -4.53 -25.74
N VAL A 53 -11.17 -3.80 -25.31
CA VAL A 53 -12.54 -3.89 -25.84
C VAL A 53 -12.87 -2.62 -26.60
#